data_AF-A0A935T0Z8-F1
#
_entry.id   AF-A0A935T0Z8-F1
#
_cell.length_a   1.000
_cell.length_b   1.000
_cell.length_c   1.000
_cell.angle_alpha   90.00
_cell.angle_beta   90.00
_cell.angle_gamma   90.00
#
_symmetry.space_group_name_H-M   'P 1'
#
loop_
_entity.id
_entity.type
_entity.pdbx_description
1 polymer ?
#
loop_
_entity_poly.entity_id
_entity_poly.type
_entity_poly.pdbx_seq_one_letter_code
_entity_poly.pdbx_strand_id
1 'polypeptide(L)'
;MRSRPIRSIVLALSLLAGFGGSGCRTYFTVNDALTRIEPRTGYRADRRWSPARSNELLVIVAFSGGGTRAASFAYGVLEGLERTRISIDGRTVSLFDEIDHVTGVSGGSFTAAYLGLHGRGIFADFEERFLRRDVQGA
;
A
#
# COMPACT_ATOMS: atom_id res chain seq x y z
N MET A 1 -53.00 -13.78 -40.13
CA MET A 1 -52.32 -14.76 -39.25
C MET A 1 -51.23 -14.04 -38.45
N ARG A 2 -51.29 -14.11 -37.11
CA ARG A 2 -50.49 -13.32 -36.16
C ARG A 2 -49.00 -13.67 -36.23
N SER A 3 -48.16 -12.79 -36.78
CA SER A 3 -46.67 -12.84 -36.71
C SER A 3 -46.08 -12.57 -35.31
N ARG A 4 -46.91 -12.70 -34.26
CA ARG A 4 -46.58 -12.43 -32.86
C ARG A 4 -45.37 -13.22 -32.31
N PRO A 5 -45.13 -14.51 -32.63
CA PRO A 5 -44.02 -15.24 -32.02
C PRO A 5 -42.65 -14.76 -32.51
N ILE A 6 -42.55 -14.36 -33.77
CA ILE A 6 -41.28 -13.93 -34.38
C ILE A 6 -40.82 -12.60 -33.79
N ARG A 7 -41.74 -11.64 -33.59
CA ARG A 7 -41.43 -10.36 -32.93
C ARG A 7 -40.96 -10.53 -31.48
N SER A 8 -41.60 -11.44 -30.73
CA SER A 8 -41.21 -11.72 -29.34
C SER A 8 -39.84 -12.38 -29.24
N ILE A 9 -39.50 -13.29 -30.16
CA ILE A 9 -38.19 -13.94 -30.22
C ILE A 9 -37.09 -12.94 -30.58
N VAL A 10 -37.33 -12.07 -31.58
CA VAL A 10 -36.37 -11.03 -31.97
C VAL A 10 -36.14 -10.04 -30.82
N LEU A 11 -37.20 -9.64 -30.10
CA LEU A 11 -37.07 -8.74 -28.95
C LEU A 11 -36.31 -9.41 -27.79
N ALA A 12 -36.59 -10.69 -27.51
CA ALA A 12 -35.89 -11.45 -26.47
C ALA A 12 -34.39 -11.63 -26.79
N LEU A 13 -34.05 -11.93 -28.05
CA LEU A 13 -32.66 -12.01 -28.50
C LEU A 13 -31.95 -10.66 -28.44
N SER A 14 -32.64 -9.56 -28.77
CA SER A 14 -32.10 -8.20 -28.69
C SER A 14 -31.83 -7.78 -27.23
N LEU A 15 -32.71 -8.15 -26.31
CA LEU A 15 -32.53 -7.93 -24.86
C LEU A 15 -31.40 -8.76 -24.28
N LEU A 16 -31.26 -10.04 -24.68
CA LEU A 16 -30.14 -10.89 -24.27
C LEU A 16 -28.80 -10.35 -24.76
N ALA A 17 -28.75 -9.88 -26.02
CA ALA A 17 -27.55 -9.29 -26.60
C ALA A 17 -27.17 -7.96 -25.89
N GLY A 18 -28.15 -7.15 -25.48
CA GLY A 18 -27.93 -5.93 -24.71
C GLY A 18 -27.41 -6.15 -23.29
N PHE A 19 -27.83 -7.24 -22.63
CA PHE A 19 -27.38 -7.58 -21.27
C PHE A 19 -26.03 -8.29 -21.22
N GLY A 20 -25.63 -9.01 -22.27
CA GLY A 20 -24.35 -9.74 -22.32
C GLY A 20 -23.11 -8.84 -22.43
N GLY A 21 -23.26 -7.55 -22.76
CA GLY A 21 -22.16 -6.59 -22.93
C GLY A 21 -21.64 -5.97 -21.63
N SER A 22 -22.35 -6.12 -20.51
CA SER A 22 -22.00 -5.51 -19.21
C SER A 22 -21.12 -6.41 -18.35
N GLY A 23 -20.28 -7.24 -18.97
CA GLY A 23 -19.22 -7.94 -18.26
C GLY A 23 -18.18 -6.93 -17.79
N CYS A 24 -17.93 -6.86 -16.49
CA CYS A 24 -16.91 -6.01 -15.86
C CYS A 24 -15.55 -6.19 -16.56
N ARG A 25 -15.27 -5.34 -17.55
CA ARG A 25 -13.94 -5.22 -18.12
C ARG A 25 -13.14 -4.29 -17.22
N THR A 26 -12.85 -4.76 -16.01
CA THR A 26 -11.84 -4.15 -15.14
C THR A 26 -10.50 -4.44 -15.80
N TYR A 27 -10.15 -3.64 -16.80
CA TYR A 27 -8.82 -3.67 -17.40
C TYR A 27 -7.90 -2.94 -16.43
N PHE A 28 -7.32 -3.68 -15.49
CA PHE A 28 -6.19 -3.19 -14.72
C PHE A 28 -4.96 -3.24 -15.61
N THR A 29 -4.11 -2.22 -15.52
CA THR A 29 -2.80 -2.23 -16.16
C THR A 29 -2.04 -3.43 -15.61
N VAL A 30 -1.86 -4.46 -16.42
CA VAL A 30 -0.92 -5.53 -16.09
C VAL A 30 0.45 -4.87 -16.11
N ASN A 31 1.18 -4.95 -14.99
CA ASN A 31 2.55 -4.44 -14.92
C ASN A 31 3.33 -4.96 -16.13
N ASP A 32 4.08 -4.09 -16.80
CA ASP A 32 4.93 -4.51 -17.91
C ASP A 32 5.83 -5.66 -17.46
N ALA A 33 6.00 -6.63 -18.36
CA ALA A 33 6.88 -7.76 -18.08
C ALA A 33 8.27 -7.24 -17.71
N LEU A 34 8.80 -7.71 -16.58
CA LEU A 34 10.16 -7.36 -16.16
C LEU A 34 11.15 -7.80 -17.25
N THR A 35 11.72 -6.84 -17.97
CA THR A 35 12.74 -7.10 -18.99
C THR A 35 14.08 -7.47 -18.36
N ARG A 36 14.30 -7.07 -17.11
CA ARG A 36 15.52 -7.34 -16.34
C ARG A 36 15.20 -7.41 -14.86
N ILE A 37 15.76 -8.40 -14.18
CA ILE A 37 15.79 -8.45 -12.72
C ILE A 37 17.12 -7.85 -12.28
N GLU A 38 17.07 -6.84 -11.42
CA GLU A 38 18.25 -6.28 -10.77
C GLU A 38 18.26 -6.75 -9.31
N PRO A 39 19.01 -7.81 -8.99
CA PRO A 39 18.98 -8.41 -7.65
C PRO A 39 19.49 -7.43 -6.61
N ARG A 40 20.38 -6.54 -7.03
CA ARG A 40 20.95 -5.55 -6.16
C ARG A 40 19.98 -4.40 -5.92
N THR A 41 19.10 -3.95 -6.83
CA THR A 41 18.33 -2.70 -6.63
C THR A 41 16.93 -2.92 -6.01
N GLY A 42 16.27 -1.84 -5.56
CA GLY A 42 14.90 -1.86 -5.04
C GLY A 42 14.75 -2.10 -3.53
N TYR A 43 13.52 -2.38 -3.08
CA TYR A 43 13.21 -2.72 -1.69
C TYR A 43 13.70 -4.14 -1.39
N ARG A 44 14.93 -4.24 -0.87
CA ARG A 44 15.57 -5.50 -0.48
C ARG A 44 16.00 -5.43 0.99
N ALA A 45 15.85 -6.53 1.71
CA ALA A 45 16.17 -6.58 3.14
C ALA A 45 17.67 -6.34 3.41
N ASP A 46 18.54 -6.89 2.55
CA ASP A 46 20.00 -6.70 2.59
C ASP A 46 20.45 -5.27 2.30
N ARG A 47 19.64 -4.48 1.56
CA ARG A 47 19.91 -3.07 1.23
C ARG A 47 19.43 -2.08 2.29
N ARG A 48 18.43 -2.44 3.11
CA ARG A 48 17.91 -1.54 4.16
C ARG A 48 18.80 -1.56 5.40
N TRP A 49 19.70 -2.53 5.50
CA TRP A 49 20.87 -2.44 6.38
C TRP A 49 21.78 -1.33 5.86
N SER A 50 21.53 -0.10 6.33
CA SER A 50 22.42 1.02 6.04
C SER A 50 23.71 0.79 6.82
N PRO A 51 24.89 0.86 6.20
CA PRO A 51 26.16 0.83 6.94
C PRO A 51 26.26 1.94 7.99
N ALA A 52 25.41 2.97 7.91
CA ALA A 52 25.34 4.06 8.88
C ALA A 52 24.53 3.74 10.15
N ARG A 53 23.84 2.58 10.19
CA ARG A 53 23.07 2.09 11.34
C ARG A 53 23.89 1.11 12.16
N SER A 54 23.56 1.04 13.45
CA SER A 54 24.27 0.18 14.38
C SER A 54 23.99 -1.30 14.10
N ASN A 55 24.96 -2.17 14.41
CA ASN A 55 24.73 -3.61 14.45
C ASN A 55 24.28 -4.10 15.85
N GLU A 56 24.12 -3.19 16.82
CA GLU A 56 23.74 -3.54 18.20
C GLU A 56 22.23 -3.71 18.39
N LEU A 57 21.42 -3.11 17.51
CA LEU A 57 19.96 -3.10 17.62
C LEU A 57 19.32 -3.45 16.28
N LEU A 58 18.36 -4.38 16.31
CA LEU A 58 17.50 -4.71 15.18
C LEU A 58 16.05 -4.31 15.52
N VAL A 59 15.48 -3.37 14.75
CA VAL A 59 14.09 -2.92 14.95
C VAL A 59 13.22 -3.30 13.75
N ILE A 60 12.22 -4.14 14.01
CA ILE A 60 11.22 -4.55 13.03
C ILE A 60 9.86 -4.03 13.49
N VAL A 61 9.18 -3.29 12.61
CA VAL A 61 7.80 -2.84 12.85
C VAL A 61 6.83 -3.57 11.92
N ALA A 62 5.74 -4.09 12.49
CA ALA A 62 4.72 -4.85 11.76
C ALA A 62 3.34 -4.27 12.04
N PHE A 63 2.71 -3.70 11.01
CA PHE A 63 1.40 -3.06 11.13
C PHE A 63 0.25 -3.99 10.73
N SER A 64 -0.70 -4.19 11.64
CA SER A 64 -1.90 -5.00 11.38
C SER A 64 -2.89 -4.31 10.44
N GLY A 65 -3.90 -5.06 10.02
CA GLY A 65 -5.03 -4.58 9.24
C GLY A 65 -6.08 -3.83 10.07
N GLY A 66 -7.01 -3.18 9.38
CA GLY A 66 -8.09 -2.40 10.02
C GLY A 66 -8.44 -1.10 9.31
N GLY A 67 -8.26 -1.05 7.99
CA GLY A 67 -8.57 0.14 7.16
C GLY A 67 -7.78 1.39 7.59
N THR A 68 -8.37 2.56 7.37
CA THR A 68 -7.74 3.85 7.68
C THR A 68 -7.43 4.00 9.16
N ARG A 69 -8.23 3.41 10.06
CA ARG A 69 -7.94 3.41 11.51
C ARG A 69 -6.58 2.78 11.82
N ALA A 70 -6.28 1.63 11.22
CA ALA A 70 -5.00 0.96 11.40
C ALA A 70 -3.85 1.80 10.79
N ALA A 71 -4.08 2.43 9.65
CA ALA A 71 -3.10 3.32 9.02
C ALA A 71 -2.78 4.55 9.90
N SER A 72 -3.80 5.20 10.46
CA SER A 72 -3.64 6.33 11.39
C SER A 72 -2.91 5.93 12.66
N PHE A 73 -3.27 4.78 13.26
CA PHE A 73 -2.58 4.28 14.44
C PHE A 73 -1.11 3.98 14.15
N ALA A 74 -0.82 3.31 13.01
CA ALA A 74 0.54 3.03 12.59
C ALA A 74 1.35 4.33 12.39
N TYR A 75 0.76 5.38 11.82
CA TYR A 75 1.41 6.68 11.68
C TYR A 75 1.73 7.29 13.04
N GLY A 76 0.78 7.30 13.98
CA GLY A 76 1.03 7.79 15.34
C GLY A 76 2.09 6.99 16.10
N VAL A 77 2.20 5.69 15.85
CA VAL A 77 3.32 4.87 16.36
C VAL A 77 4.65 5.38 15.81
N LEU A 78 4.76 5.66 14.51
CA LEU A 78 5.98 6.20 13.91
C LEU A 78 6.36 7.56 14.50
N GLU A 79 5.39 8.44 14.76
CA GLU A 79 5.64 9.70 15.47
C GLU A 79 6.16 9.47 16.90
N GLY A 80 5.60 8.47 17.60
CA GLY A 80 6.08 8.06 18.92
C GLY A 80 7.52 7.56 18.89
N LEU A 81 7.87 6.73 17.91
CA LEU A 81 9.23 6.26 17.69
C LEU A 81 10.16 7.42 17.33
N GLU A 82 9.69 8.37 16.51
CA GLU A 82 10.47 9.55 16.15
C GLU A 82 10.86 10.40 17.37
N ARG A 83 9.92 10.59 18.31
CA ARG A 83 10.15 11.34 19.55
C ARG A 83 11.01 10.58 20.56
N THR A 84 11.12 9.26 20.45
CA THR A 84 11.86 8.42 21.38
C THR A 84 13.34 8.47 21.07
N ARG A 85 14.15 9.05 21.97
CA ARG A 85 15.60 9.14 21.82
C ARG A 85 16.29 7.99 22.54
N ILE A 86 17.21 7.34 21.86
CA ILE A 86 18.03 6.24 22.40
C ILE A 86 19.52 6.55 22.20
N SER A 87 20.36 5.95 23.03
CA SER A 87 21.82 6.01 22.86
C SER A 87 22.31 4.68 22.30
N ILE A 88 22.97 4.72 21.14
CA ILE A 88 23.53 3.55 20.46
C ILE A 88 24.85 3.95 19.80
N ASP A 89 25.90 3.12 19.89
CA ASP A 89 27.25 3.45 19.41
C ASP A 89 27.77 4.84 19.87
N GLY A 90 27.43 5.23 21.11
CA GLY A 90 27.80 6.55 21.66
C GLY A 90 27.11 7.76 21.02
N ARG A 91 26.11 7.54 20.15
CA ARG A 91 25.30 8.58 19.51
C ARG A 91 23.88 8.57 20.07
N THR A 92 23.28 9.75 20.22
CA THR A 92 21.84 9.87 20.48
C THR A 92 21.09 9.97 19.16
N VAL A 93 20.22 9.00 18.89
CA VAL A 93 19.41 8.91 17.67
C VAL A 93 17.93 8.76 18.01
N SER A 94 17.05 8.95 17.02
CA SER A 94 15.67 8.56 17.17
C SER A 94 15.51 7.04 17.02
N LEU A 95 14.64 6.41 17.80
CA LEU A 95 14.28 5.01 17.60
C LEU A 95 13.65 4.76 16.21
N PHE A 96 13.03 5.77 15.61
CA PHE A 96 12.58 5.71 14.21
C PHE A 96 13.72 5.51 13.22
N ASP A 97 14.87 6.16 13.44
CA ASP A 97 16.02 6.06 12.52
C ASP A 97 16.60 4.64 12.50
N GLU A 98 16.42 3.89 13.59
CA GLU A 98 16.83 2.49 13.73
C GLU A 98 15.80 1.47 13.19
N ILE A 99 14.70 1.89 12.54
CA ILE A 99 13.77 0.94 11.89
C ILE A 99 14.43 0.27 10.67
N ASP A 100 14.79 -1.00 10.81
CA ASP A 100 15.44 -1.80 9.78
C ASP A 100 14.44 -2.41 8.80
N HIS A 101 13.29 -2.85 9.32
CA HIS A 101 12.28 -3.49 8.51
C HIS A 101 10.87 -3.05 8.89
N VAL A 102 10.05 -2.80 7.87
CA VAL A 102 8.63 -2.51 8.01
C VAL A 102 7.83 -3.51 7.20
N THR A 103 6.79 -4.05 7.84
CA THR A 103 5.77 -4.88 7.18
C THR A 103 4.38 -4.36 7.53
N GLY A 104 3.40 -4.65 6.68
CA GLY A 104 2.02 -4.30 6.99
C GLY A 104 1.04 -5.10 6.16
N VAL A 105 -0.13 -5.38 6.75
CA VAL A 105 -1.24 -6.07 6.08
C VAL A 105 -2.48 -5.17 6.00
N SER A 106 -3.27 -5.30 4.93
CA SER A 106 -4.51 -4.54 4.72
C SER A 106 -4.32 -3.03 4.97
N GLY A 107 -5.06 -2.42 5.89
CA GLY A 107 -4.93 -0.99 6.23
C GLY A 107 -3.53 -0.56 6.67
N GLY A 108 -2.81 -1.40 7.43
CA GLY A 108 -1.43 -1.11 7.84
C GLY A 108 -0.43 -1.11 6.66
N SER A 109 -0.77 -1.75 5.54
CA SER A 109 0.08 -1.76 4.34
C SER A 109 0.25 -0.36 3.74
N PHE A 110 -0.71 0.56 3.90
CA PHE A 110 -0.58 1.93 3.37
C PHE A 110 0.57 2.68 4.05
N THR A 111 0.56 2.75 5.38
CA THR A 111 1.64 3.38 6.16
C THR A 111 2.97 2.67 5.94
N ALA A 112 2.97 1.33 5.94
CA ALA A 112 4.17 0.52 5.68
C ALA A 112 4.80 0.82 4.32
N ALA A 113 3.99 0.81 3.25
CA ALA A 113 4.45 1.07 1.89
C ALA A 113 4.95 2.51 1.73
N TYR A 114 4.24 3.48 2.32
CA TYR A 114 4.64 4.89 2.27
C TYR A 114 5.98 5.13 2.97
N LEU A 115 6.16 4.58 4.18
CA LEU A 115 7.45 4.60 4.88
C LEU A 115 8.54 3.86 4.10
N GLY A 116 8.16 2.76 3.45
CA GLY A 116 9.04 1.97 2.59
C GLY A 116 9.63 2.82 1.45
N LEU A 117 8.77 3.60 0.79
CA LEU A 117 9.09 4.38 -0.42
C LEU A 117 9.70 5.76 -0.12
N HIS A 118 9.19 6.45 0.90
CA HIS A 118 9.53 7.85 1.20
C HIS A 118 10.43 8.00 2.43
N GLY A 119 10.63 6.93 3.21
CA GLY A 119 11.41 6.99 4.45
C GLY A 119 10.86 8.07 5.38
N ARG A 120 11.76 8.92 5.89
CA ARG A 120 11.43 10.05 6.77
C ARG A 120 10.49 11.09 6.12
N GLY A 121 10.37 11.09 4.79
CA GLY A 121 9.38 11.91 4.08
C GLY A 121 7.93 11.60 4.45
N ILE A 122 7.66 10.46 5.10
CA ILE A 122 6.32 10.14 5.62
C ILE A 122 5.74 11.24 6.52
N PHE A 123 6.58 11.92 7.31
CA PHE A 123 6.14 12.98 8.22
C PHE A 123 5.81 14.30 7.51
N ALA A 124 6.15 14.43 6.23
CA ALA A 124 5.93 15.67 5.49
C ALA A 124 4.51 15.75 4.90
N ASP A 125 4.02 14.64 4.32
CA ASP A 125 2.82 14.69 3.49
C ASP A 125 1.89 13.47 3.60
N PHE A 126 2.25 12.40 4.32
CA PHE A 126 1.40 11.20 4.40
C PHE A 126 0.04 11.48 5.03
N GLU A 127 0.01 12.27 6.11
CA GLU A 127 -1.24 12.61 6.80
C GLU A 127 -2.21 13.35 5.87
N GLU A 128 -1.73 14.39 5.20
CA GLU A 128 -2.54 15.21 4.27
C GLU A 128 -2.94 14.44 3.01
N ARG A 129 -2.05 13.59 2.49
CA ARG A 129 -2.28 12.88 1.22
C ARG A 129 -3.09 11.60 1.38
N PHE A 130 -3.11 11.00 2.56
CA PHE A 130 -3.79 9.73 2.80
C PHE A 130 -4.77 9.78 3.97
N LEU A 131 -4.31 10.14 5.18
CA LEU A 131 -5.13 10.01 6.40
C LEU A 131 -6.30 11.00 6.44
N ARG A 132 -6.14 12.20 5.86
CA ARG A 132 -7.17 13.23 5.77
C ARG A 132 -8.04 13.13 4.52
N ARG A 133 -7.75 12.16 3.63
CA ARG A 133 -8.53 11.92 2.42
C ARG A 133 -9.56 10.82 2.68
N ASP A 134 -10.70 10.95 2.02
CA ASP A 134 -11.60 9.82 1.87
C ASP A 134 -11.00 8.83 0.86
N VAL A 135 -10.42 7.76 1.39
CA VAL A 135 -9.79 6.67 0.62
C VAL A 135 -10.65 5.41 0.60
N GLN A 136 -11.78 5.39 1.33
CA GLN A 136 -12.70 4.25 1.38
C GLN A 136 -13.90 4.43 0.45
N GLY A 137 -14.11 5.64 -0.07
CA GLY A 137 -14.95 5.92 -1.22
C GLY A 137 -16.10 6.86 -0.89
N ALA A 138 -16.27 7.86 -1.75
CA ALA A 138 -17.57 8.38 -2.15
C ALA A 138 -18.05 7.60 -3.38
#